data_AF-A0A2P5P954-F1
#
_entry.id   AF-A0A2P5P954-F1
#
_cell.length_a   1.000
_cell.length_b   1.000
_cell.length_c   1.000
_cell.angle_alpha   90.00
_cell.angle_beta   90.00
_cell.angle_gamma   90.00
#
_symmetry.space_group_name_H-M   'P 1'
#
loop_
_entity.id
_entity.type
_entity.pdbx_description
1 polymer ?
#
loop_
_entity_poly.entity_id
_entity_poly.type
_entity_poly.pdbx_seq_one_letter_code
_entity_poly.pdbx_strand_id
1 'polypeptide(L)'
;MNIRLFVSTVLSIVWRYSICYNTQVLKSTIVFREGTSIAVKEKQTKAVTELLSSRVEPVRNYELVIIFGPELTKEKVDAGIEHVTKAVNERGGSITSVEPWGKRKLAYPIKHQAEGIYNLIKFTSGSQVTKKLNADLRISEDVLRHLIVKVED
;
A
#
# COMPACT_ATOMS: atom_id res chain seq x y z
N MET A 1 -37.23 -31.87 51.55
CA MET A 1 -36.43 -32.91 50.86
C MET A 1 -36.46 -32.59 49.36
N ASN A 2 -35.80 -31.52 48.92
CA ASN A 2 -34.40 -31.39 48.44
C ASN A 2 -34.23 -31.74 46.95
N ILE A 3 -34.47 -30.74 46.09
CA ILE A 3 -34.11 -30.71 44.64
C ILE A 3 -32.80 -29.94 44.42
N ARG A 4 -32.02 -29.63 45.46
CA ARG A 4 -30.99 -28.57 45.38
C ARG A 4 -29.52 -29.01 45.47
N LEU A 5 -29.18 -30.30 45.34
CA LEU A 5 -27.82 -30.75 45.69
C LEU A 5 -27.02 -31.53 44.63
N PHE A 6 -27.54 -31.88 43.46
CA PHE A 6 -26.82 -32.82 42.58
C PHE A 6 -26.14 -32.23 41.34
N VAL A 7 -26.53 -31.05 40.87
CA VAL A 7 -25.91 -30.41 39.68
C VAL A 7 -24.67 -29.56 40.05
N SER A 8 -24.47 -29.29 41.34
CA SER A 8 -23.34 -28.50 41.86
C SER A 8 -22.03 -29.31 41.96
N THR A 9 -22.12 -30.63 42.16
CA THR A 9 -20.95 -31.44 42.55
C THR A 9 -20.07 -31.83 41.36
N VAL A 10 -20.62 -31.99 40.16
CA VAL A 10 -19.85 -32.45 38.98
C VAL A 10 -19.08 -31.29 38.31
N LEU A 11 -19.58 -30.06 38.40
CA LEU A 11 -18.88 -28.87 37.88
C LEU A 11 -17.62 -28.51 38.70
N SER A 12 -17.49 -29.06 39.90
CA SER A 12 -16.34 -28.86 40.78
C SER A 12 -15.15 -29.79 40.49
N ILE A 13 -15.35 -30.88 39.74
CA ILE A 13 -14.31 -31.89 39.53
C ILE A 13 -13.53 -31.64 38.23
N VAL A 14 -14.19 -31.20 37.16
CA VAL A 14 -13.53 -30.95 35.86
C VAL A 14 -12.72 -29.65 35.88
N TRP A 15 -13.00 -28.71 36.78
CA TRP A 15 -12.21 -27.49 36.91
C TRP A 15 -10.92 -27.66 37.74
N ARG A 16 -10.65 -28.85 38.28
CA ARG A 16 -9.53 -29.10 39.19
C ARG A 16 -8.30 -29.76 38.55
N TYR A 17 -8.34 -30.10 37.27
CA TYR A 17 -7.18 -30.60 36.56
C TYR A 17 -7.01 -29.83 35.25
N SER A 18 -5.84 -29.21 35.09
CA SER A 18 -5.30 -28.77 33.79
C SER A 18 -5.49 -27.30 33.37
N ILE A 19 -5.25 -26.34 34.27
CA ILE A 19 -4.48 -25.13 33.88
C ILE A 19 -3.48 -24.84 35.00
N CYS A 20 -2.46 -25.70 35.07
CA CYS A 20 -1.24 -25.45 35.81
C CYS A 20 -0.17 -25.09 34.77
N TYR A 21 0.03 -23.81 34.52
CA TYR A 21 1.31 -23.17 34.19
C TYR A 21 1.07 -21.67 34.41
N ASN A 22 1.40 -21.15 35.59
CA ASN A 22 2.71 -20.57 35.86
C ASN A 22 2.89 -19.24 35.10
N THR A 23 2.59 -18.11 35.74
CA THR A 23 3.54 -17.38 36.59
C THR A 23 2.82 -16.24 37.30
N GLN A 24 3.10 -16.13 38.61
CA GLN A 24 2.81 -14.98 39.46
C GLN A 24 3.29 -13.67 38.80
N VAL A 25 2.63 -12.55 39.07
CA VAL A 25 3.19 -11.41 39.84
C VAL A 25 2.07 -10.39 40.11
N LEU A 26 1.62 -10.42 41.37
CA LEU A 26 1.32 -9.29 42.23
C LEU A 26 0.63 -8.06 41.60
N LYS A 27 -0.69 -8.02 41.78
CA LYS A 27 -1.42 -6.80 42.13
C LYS A 27 -0.74 -6.15 43.34
N SER A 28 0.23 -5.27 43.10
CA SER A 28 0.67 -4.30 44.10
C SER A 28 0.02 -2.97 43.73
N THR A 29 -0.99 -2.62 44.54
CA THR A 29 -1.40 -1.24 44.74
C THR A 29 -0.16 -0.45 45.14
N ILE A 30 0.45 0.26 44.20
CA ILE A 30 1.53 1.20 44.50
C ILE A 30 0.92 2.59 44.49
N VAL A 31 0.84 3.11 45.70
CA VAL A 31 0.57 4.49 46.08
C VAL A 31 1.34 5.42 45.16
N PHE A 32 0.59 6.23 44.41
CA PHE A 32 1.08 7.34 43.61
C PHE A 32 1.61 8.41 44.58
N ARG A 33 2.91 8.34 44.89
CA ARG A 33 3.64 9.39 45.59
C ARG A 33 4.79 9.87 44.70
N GLU A 34 4.66 11.13 44.33
CA GLU A 34 5.67 12.08 43.82
C GLU A 34 6.83 11.54 42.97
N GLY A 35 6.85 11.96 41.71
CA GLY A 35 7.97 12.82 41.32
C GLY A 35 9.15 12.19 40.57
N THR A 36 9.07 11.02 39.95
CA THR A 36 10.14 10.57 39.01
C THR A 36 9.63 9.56 37.96
N SER A 37 9.02 9.99 36.84
CA SER A 37 8.90 9.13 35.64
C SER A 37 8.38 9.83 34.38
N ILE A 38 8.97 10.94 33.92
CA ILE A 38 8.50 11.58 32.66
C ILE A 38 9.62 11.89 31.66
N ALA A 39 10.86 12.15 32.10
CA ALA A 39 11.93 12.58 31.19
C ALA A 39 12.51 11.50 30.25
N VAL A 40 12.27 10.21 30.50
CA VAL A 40 12.79 9.11 29.65
C VAL A 40 11.87 8.82 28.46
N LYS A 41 10.59 9.21 28.52
CA LYS A 41 9.59 8.88 27.48
C LYS A 41 9.70 9.74 26.21
N GLU A 42 10.27 10.95 26.28
CA GLU A 42 10.40 11.83 25.11
C GLU A 42 11.62 11.52 24.23
N LYS A 43 12.72 11.03 24.83
CA LYS A 43 13.95 10.73 24.07
C LYS A 43 13.80 9.47 23.22
N GLN A 44 13.09 8.48 23.75
CA GLN A 44 12.80 7.21 23.09
C GLN A 44 11.80 7.40 21.93
N THR A 45 10.80 8.28 22.08
CA THR A 45 9.79 8.52 21.04
C THR A 45 10.32 9.34 19.87
N LYS A 46 11.23 10.31 20.08
CA LYS A 46 11.91 11.02 18.98
C LYS A 46 12.79 10.10 18.13
N ALA A 47 13.62 9.27 18.77
CA ALA A 47 14.48 8.32 18.07
C ALA A 47 13.66 7.28 17.28
N VAL A 48 12.56 6.77 17.85
CA VAL A 48 11.67 5.84 17.14
C VAL A 48 10.96 6.53 15.97
N THR A 49 10.56 7.80 16.10
CA THR A 49 9.91 8.55 15.02
C THR A 49 10.89 8.87 13.87
N GLU A 50 12.14 9.18 14.18
CA GLU A 50 13.21 9.44 13.20
C GLU A 50 13.63 8.16 12.46
N LEU A 51 13.64 7.02 13.17
CA LEU A 51 13.84 5.68 12.59
C LEU A 51 12.63 5.17 11.79
N LEU A 52 11.45 5.73 12.00
CA LEU A 52 10.26 5.44 11.20
C LEU A 52 10.19 6.34 9.96
N SER A 53 10.67 7.59 10.03
CA SER A 53 10.81 8.48 8.88
C SER A 53 11.80 7.97 7.83
N SER A 54 12.81 7.19 8.23
CA SER A 54 13.73 6.52 7.29
C SER A 54 13.16 5.25 6.65
N ARG A 55 12.04 4.72 7.16
CA ARG A 55 11.34 3.55 6.60
C ARG A 55 10.14 3.90 5.73
N VAL A 56 9.62 5.13 5.82
CA VAL A 56 8.51 5.59 4.98
C VAL A 56 9.10 6.13 3.66
N GLU A 57 8.82 5.44 2.57
CA GLU A 57 9.22 5.86 1.23
C GLU A 57 8.64 7.25 0.93
N PRO A 58 9.46 8.24 0.53
CA PRO A 58 8.98 9.57 0.25
C PRO A 58 8.02 9.53 -0.93
N VAL A 59 6.86 10.17 -0.75
CA VAL A 59 5.85 10.34 -1.79
C VAL A 59 6.37 11.34 -2.81
N ARG A 60 6.30 10.98 -4.09
CA ARG A 60 6.81 11.80 -5.20
C ARG A 60 5.76 11.90 -6.31
N ASN A 61 5.84 13.00 -7.06
CA ASN A 61 5.01 13.22 -8.24
C ASN A 61 5.67 12.61 -9.47
N TYR A 62 4.88 11.90 -10.25
CA TYR A 62 5.30 11.20 -11.46
C TYR A 62 4.39 11.55 -12.62
N GLU A 63 4.99 11.63 -13.80
CA GLU A 63 4.30 11.68 -15.07
C GLU A 63 4.60 10.41 -15.84
N LEU A 64 3.55 9.74 -16.31
CA LEU A 64 3.63 8.56 -17.16
C LEU A 64 3.06 8.92 -18.53
N VAL A 65 3.91 8.79 -19.54
CA VAL A 65 3.50 8.87 -20.95
C VAL A 65 3.44 7.46 -21.49
N ILE A 66 2.29 7.07 -22.04
CA ILE A 66 2.06 5.77 -22.68
C ILE A 66 1.72 5.98 -24.14
N ILE A 67 2.33 5.18 -25.00
CA ILE A 67 2.01 5.09 -26.42
C ILE A 67 1.38 3.73 -26.67
N PHE A 68 0.10 3.73 -27.05
CA PHE A 68 -0.63 2.55 -27.49
C PHE A 68 -0.54 2.39 -29.01
N GLY A 69 -0.71 1.15 -29.48
CA GLY A 69 -0.80 0.87 -30.92
C GLY A 69 -2.00 1.59 -31.59
N PRO A 70 -1.89 2.02 -32.85
CA PRO A 70 -2.94 2.72 -33.59
C PRO A 70 -4.07 1.79 -34.05
N GLU A 71 -3.84 0.47 -34.04
CA GLU A 71 -4.83 -0.57 -34.40
C GLU A 71 -5.85 -0.81 -33.27
N LEU A 72 -5.58 -0.31 -32.07
CA LEU A 72 -6.46 -0.51 -30.93
C LEU A 72 -7.68 0.40 -31.03
N THR A 73 -8.85 -0.16 -30.73
CA THR A 73 -10.09 0.61 -30.59
C THR A 73 -10.01 1.52 -29.37
N LYS A 74 -10.75 2.63 -29.40
CA LYS A 74 -10.80 3.58 -28.28
C LYS A 74 -11.18 2.89 -26.96
N GLU A 75 -12.12 1.95 -27.00
CA GLU A 75 -12.54 1.14 -25.83
C GLU A 75 -11.39 0.37 -25.20
N LYS A 76 -10.49 -0.22 -26.01
CA LYS A 76 -9.31 -0.93 -25.50
C LYS A 76 -8.28 0.01 -24.90
N VAL A 77 -8.10 1.19 -25.49
CA VAL A 77 -7.21 2.22 -24.94
C VAL A 77 -7.73 2.68 -23.58
N ASP A 78 -9.03 2.97 -23.47
CA ASP A 78 -9.66 3.38 -22.23
C ASP A 78 -9.56 2.26 -21.15
N ALA A 79 -9.77 1.00 -21.53
CA ALA A 79 -9.55 -0.14 -20.63
C ALA A 79 -8.09 -0.27 -20.16
N GLY A 80 -7.12 0.00 -21.03
CA GLY A 80 -5.70 0.04 -20.68
C GLY A 80 -5.38 1.16 -19.68
N ILE A 81 -5.96 2.34 -19.87
CA ILE A 81 -5.85 3.48 -18.95
C ILE A 81 -6.47 3.14 -17.58
N GLU A 82 -7.64 2.52 -17.56
CA GLU A 82 -8.28 2.05 -16.33
C GLU A 82 -7.43 1.02 -15.60
N HIS A 83 -6.83 0.07 -16.33
CA HIS A 83 -5.97 -0.96 -15.74
C HIS A 83 -4.76 -0.33 -15.04
N VAL A 84 -4.11 0.65 -15.68
CA VAL A 84 -3.01 1.42 -15.08
C VAL A 84 -3.47 2.19 -13.85
N THR A 85 -4.63 2.85 -13.93
CA THR A 85 -5.22 3.62 -12.83
C THR A 85 -5.52 2.72 -11.63
N LYS A 86 -6.12 1.55 -11.86
CA LYS A 86 -6.41 0.55 -10.82
C LYS A 86 -5.12 0.04 -10.19
N ALA A 87 -4.12 -0.32 -11.00
CA ALA A 87 -2.82 -0.80 -10.51
C ALA A 87 -2.09 0.24 -9.63
N VAL A 88 -2.22 1.53 -9.92
CA VAL A 88 -1.64 2.59 -9.08
C VAL A 88 -2.38 2.70 -7.75
N ASN A 89 -3.72 2.71 -7.77
CA ASN A 89 -4.55 2.84 -6.58
C ASN A 89 -4.40 1.64 -5.62
N GLU A 90 -4.37 0.41 -6.14
CA GLU A 90 -4.19 -0.82 -5.34
C GLU A 90 -2.86 -0.84 -4.58
N ARG A 91 -1.85 -0.12 -5.08
CA ARG A 91 -0.50 -0.06 -4.52
C ARG A 91 -0.30 1.16 -3.63
N GLY A 92 -1.36 1.91 -3.33
CA GLY A 92 -1.33 3.08 -2.45
C GLY A 92 -0.82 4.37 -3.13
N GLY A 93 -0.85 4.43 -4.47
CA GLY A 93 -0.68 5.69 -5.20
C GLY A 93 -2.01 6.43 -5.39
N SER A 94 -1.93 7.71 -5.76
CA SER A 94 -3.09 8.55 -6.07
C SER A 94 -2.93 9.16 -7.46
N ILE A 95 -3.99 9.13 -8.28
CA ILE A 95 -3.99 9.77 -9.60
C ILE A 95 -4.40 11.22 -9.47
N THR A 96 -3.62 12.13 -10.06
CA THR A 96 -3.90 13.57 -10.12
C THR A 96 -4.70 13.92 -11.36
N SER A 97 -4.29 13.42 -12.53
CA SER A 97 -4.92 13.74 -13.82
C SER A 97 -4.67 12.64 -14.85
N VAL A 98 -5.62 12.46 -15.76
CA VAL A 98 -5.52 11.59 -16.94
C VAL A 98 -5.89 12.41 -18.16
N GLU A 99 -4.94 12.57 -19.08
CA GLU A 99 -5.08 13.43 -20.26
C GLU A 99 -4.82 12.62 -21.54
N PRO A 100 -5.86 12.31 -22.33
CA PRO A 100 -5.69 11.67 -23.62
C PRO A 100 -5.26 12.70 -24.67
N TRP A 101 -4.13 12.44 -25.34
CA TRP A 101 -3.60 13.31 -26.41
C TRP A 101 -4.02 12.86 -27.81
N GLY A 102 -4.53 11.64 -27.95
CA GLY A 102 -5.01 11.08 -29.21
C GLY A 102 -3.89 10.54 -30.10
N LYS A 103 -4.23 10.34 -31.39
CA LYS A 103 -3.35 9.71 -32.38
C LYS A 103 -2.32 10.71 -32.93
N ARG A 104 -1.05 10.34 -32.94
CA ARG A 104 0.06 11.15 -33.48
C ARG A 104 1.03 10.29 -34.27
N LYS A 105 1.71 10.91 -35.25
CA LYS A 105 2.74 10.25 -36.07
C LYS A 105 4.05 10.14 -35.29
N LEU A 106 4.66 8.95 -35.32
CA LEU A 106 5.96 8.69 -34.70
C LEU A 106 7.09 9.14 -35.64
N ALA A 107 8.25 9.50 -35.06
CA ALA A 107 9.42 9.90 -35.85
C ALA A 107 9.98 8.74 -36.70
N TYR A 108 9.90 7.53 -36.18
CA TYR A 108 10.28 6.29 -36.84
C TYR A 108 9.31 5.17 -36.43
N PRO A 109 9.10 4.15 -37.28
CA PRO A 109 8.16 3.08 -36.97
C PRO A 109 8.65 2.22 -35.80
N ILE A 110 7.76 1.92 -34.86
CA ILE A 110 7.99 1.01 -33.74
C ILE A 110 7.08 -0.20 -33.94
N LYS A 111 7.62 -1.43 -33.89
CA LYS A 111 6.85 -2.66 -34.18
C LYS A 111 6.03 -2.55 -35.50
N HIS A 112 6.62 -1.96 -36.54
CA HIS A 112 5.98 -1.69 -37.85
C HIS A 112 4.83 -0.66 -37.84
N GLN A 113 4.58 0.04 -36.74
CA GLN A 113 3.54 1.06 -36.65
C GLN A 113 4.15 2.46 -36.78
N ALA A 114 3.63 3.27 -37.71
CA ALA A 114 4.09 4.64 -37.96
C ALA A 114 3.36 5.70 -37.11
N GLU A 115 2.27 5.31 -36.46
CA GLU A 115 1.42 6.15 -35.63
C GLU A 115 1.20 5.49 -34.27
N GLY A 116 0.88 6.28 -33.26
CA GLY A 116 0.55 5.79 -31.92
C GLY A 116 -0.43 6.70 -31.21
N ILE A 117 -1.17 6.15 -30.25
CA ILE A 117 -2.13 6.88 -29.42
C ILE A 117 -1.45 7.25 -28.11
N TYR A 118 -1.33 8.54 -27.84
CA TYR A 118 -0.64 9.07 -26.67
C TYR A 118 -1.60 9.36 -25.53
N ASN A 119 -1.20 8.96 -24.32
CA ASN A 119 -1.89 9.30 -23.08
C ASN A 119 -0.89 9.74 -22.02
N LEU A 120 -1.22 10.80 -21.31
CA LEU A 120 -0.49 11.31 -20.16
C LEU A 120 -1.26 10.99 -18.88
N ILE A 121 -0.58 10.41 -17.89
CA ILE A 121 -1.13 10.11 -16.58
C ILE A 121 -0.23 10.75 -15.54
N LYS A 122 -0.80 11.65 -14.72
CA LYS A 122 -0.11 12.27 -13.59
C LYS A 122 -0.56 11.58 -12.31
N PHE A 123 0.39 11.11 -11.52
CA PHE A 123 0.09 10.41 -10.28
C PHE A 123 1.19 10.62 -9.24
N THR A 124 0.79 10.43 -7.99
CA THR A 124 1.62 10.60 -6.82
C THR A 124 1.79 9.22 -6.18
N SER A 125 3.03 8.76 -6.00
CA SER A 125 3.30 7.45 -5.40
C SER A 125 4.68 7.34 -4.76
N GLY A 126 4.92 6.24 -4.04
CA GLY A 126 6.26 5.83 -3.64
C GLY A 126 7.05 5.17 -4.78
N SER A 127 8.38 5.11 -4.64
CA SER A 127 9.31 4.56 -5.65
C SER A 127 9.03 3.09 -6.02
N GLN A 128 8.57 2.29 -5.05
CA GLN A 128 8.29 0.87 -5.25
C GLN A 128 7.12 0.64 -6.24
N VAL A 129 6.12 1.52 -6.21
CA VAL A 129 4.94 1.44 -7.10
C VAL A 129 5.37 1.65 -8.55
N THR A 130 6.22 2.64 -8.79
CA THR A 130 6.77 2.98 -10.10
C THR A 130 7.56 1.82 -10.72
N LYS A 131 8.38 1.12 -9.92
CA LYS A 131 9.16 -0.03 -10.41
C LYS A 131 8.27 -1.18 -10.88
N LYS A 132 7.24 -1.51 -10.11
CA LYS A 132 6.28 -2.56 -10.47
C LYS A 132 5.48 -2.16 -11.71
N LEU A 133 4.99 -0.93 -11.76
CA LEU A 133 4.24 -0.42 -12.91
C LEU A 133 5.07 -0.45 -14.20
N ASN A 134 6.36 -0.12 -14.13
CA ASN A 134 7.26 -0.23 -15.28
C ASN A 134 7.38 -1.67 -15.78
N ALA A 135 7.50 -2.64 -14.86
CA ALA A 135 7.54 -4.06 -15.21
C ALA A 135 6.23 -4.51 -15.88
N ASP A 136 5.08 -4.12 -15.35
CA ASP A 136 3.76 -4.48 -15.90
C ASP A 136 3.59 -3.91 -17.32
N LEU A 137 3.90 -2.62 -17.51
CA LEU A 137 3.81 -1.94 -18.81
C LEU A 137 4.78 -2.51 -19.85
N ARG A 138 5.93 -3.01 -19.41
CA ARG A 138 6.90 -3.67 -20.30
C ARG A 138 6.39 -5.00 -20.83
N ILE A 139 5.56 -5.71 -20.07
CA ILE A 139 5.01 -7.02 -20.45
C ILE A 139 3.78 -6.85 -21.35
N SER A 140 3.05 -5.74 -21.21
CA SER A 140 1.86 -5.46 -22.03
C SER A 140 2.20 -5.37 -23.53
N GLU A 141 1.51 -6.17 -24.34
CA GLU A 141 1.69 -6.19 -25.80
C GLU A 141 1.06 -4.96 -26.49
N ASP A 142 -0.02 -4.43 -25.91
CA ASP A 142 -0.79 -3.27 -26.38
C ASP A 142 0.01 -1.95 -26.32
N VAL A 143 1.01 -1.91 -25.44
CA VAL A 143 1.89 -0.76 -25.25
C VAL A 143 3.08 -0.85 -26.20
N LEU A 144 3.28 0.19 -27.00
CA LEU A 144 4.45 0.33 -27.86
C LEU A 144 5.67 0.79 -27.04
N ARG A 145 5.47 1.83 -26.24
CA ARG A 145 6.49 2.44 -25.40
C ARG A 145 5.84 3.20 -24.25
N HIS A 146 6.48 3.16 -23.11
CA HIS A 146 6.13 3.97 -21.94
C HIS A 146 7.36 4.71 -21.43
N LEU A 147 7.13 5.86 -20.80
CA LEU A 147 8.15 6.61 -20.09
C LEU A 147 7.55 7.11 -18.78
N ILE A 148 8.23 6.81 -17.67
CA ILE A 148 7.89 7.36 -16.36
C ILE A 148 8.95 8.36 -15.98
N VAL A 149 8.54 9.60 -15.73
CA VAL A 149 9.41 10.71 -15.33
C VAL A 149 9.02 11.14 -13.92
N LYS A 150 10.02 11.38 -13.08
CA LYS A 150 9.81 12.02 -11.78
C LYS A 150 9.73 13.53 -12.02
N VAL A 151 8.67 14.17 -11.54
CA VAL A 151 8.55 15.63 -11.56
C VAL A 151 9.35 16.16 -10.37
N GLU A 152 10.20 17.15 -10.63
CA GLU A 152 10.85 17.93 -9.58
C GLU A 152 10.04 19.21 -9.41
N ASP A 153 9.47 19.37 -8.22
CA ASP A 153 8.80 20.60 -7.78
C ASP A 153 9.80 21.50 -7.06
#